data_AF-A0A7K2XE89-F1
#
_entry.id   AF-A0A7K2XE89-F1
#
_cell.length_a   1.000
_cell.length_b   1.000
_cell.length_c   1.000
_cell.angle_alpha   90.00
_cell.angle_beta   90.00
_cell.angle_gamma   90.00
#
_symmetry.space_group_name_H-M   'P 1'
#
loop_
_entity.id
_entity.type
_entity.pdbx_description
1 polymer ?
#
loop_
_entity_poly.entity_id
_entity_poly.type
_entity_poly.pdbx_seq_one_letter_code
_entity_poly.pdbx_strand_id
1 'polypeptide(L)'
;MTETLKVRAGRRAVTVSRPEKVLFPEDGITKADLAEYYRAVAPKMLPHLRGRPLTLERHPGGIGDRGFFQKDAPDHFPDWVGRAEMPKEGGTVT
;
A
#
# COMPACT_ATOMS: atom_id res chain seq x y z
N MET A 1 -17.81 -9.23 -12.98
CA MET A 1 -16.90 -9.84 -11.98
C MET A 1 -15.63 -9.03 -11.98
N THR A 2 -15.23 -8.44 -10.86
CA THR A 2 -13.98 -7.66 -10.80
C THR A 2 -12.82 -8.64 -10.83
N GLU A 3 -11.92 -8.50 -11.81
CA GLU A 3 -10.73 -9.35 -11.88
C GLU A 3 -9.83 -9.11 -10.66
N THR A 4 -9.19 -10.18 -10.19
CA THR A 4 -8.31 -10.14 -9.02
C THR A 4 -7.02 -10.88 -9.30
N LEU A 5 -5.90 -10.32 -8.87
CA LEU A 5 -4.56 -10.90 -8.93
C LEU A 5 -4.11 -11.29 -7.52
N LYS A 6 -3.57 -12.49 -7.33
CA LYS A 6 -2.92 -12.89 -6.07
C LYS A 6 -1.42 -12.70 -6.17
N VAL A 7 -0.86 -11.85 -5.30
CA VAL A 7 0.58 -11.60 -5.20
C VAL A 7 1.14 -12.26 -3.95
N ARG A 8 2.24 -13.01 -4.08
CA ARG A 8 2.91 -13.63 -2.93
C ARG A 8 3.89 -12.67 -2.28
N ALA A 9 3.66 -12.32 -1.02
CA ALA A 9 4.51 -11.48 -0.18
C ALA A 9 5.08 -12.31 0.99
N GLY A 10 6.27 -12.89 0.78
CA GLY A 10 6.88 -13.83 1.71
C GLY A 10 6.01 -15.07 1.93
N ARG A 11 5.52 -15.24 3.17
CA ARG A 11 4.63 -16.34 3.56
C ARG A 11 3.13 -16.05 3.34
N ARG A 12 2.77 -14.86 2.87
CA ARG A 12 1.37 -14.41 2.72
C ARG A 12 1.00 -14.25 1.26
N ALA A 13 -0.29 -14.42 0.95
CA ALA A 13 -0.88 -14.05 -0.33
C ALA A 13 -1.74 -12.80 -0.15
N VAL A 14 -1.52 -11.79 -0.98
CA VAL A 14 -2.27 -10.52 -0.97
C VAL A 14 -3.08 -10.45 -2.26
N THR A 15 -4.38 -10.14 -2.13
CA THR A 15 -5.27 -9.98 -3.28
C THR A 15 -5.26 -8.53 -3.75
N VAL A 16 -4.93 -8.31 -5.02
CA VAL A 16 -5.02 -7.04 -5.72
C VAL A 16 -6.27 -7.07 -6.58
N SER A 17 -7.29 -6.29 -6.23
CA SER A 17 -8.48 -6.10 -7.07
C SER A 17 -8.18 -5.17 -8.25
N ARG A 18 -8.87 -5.25 -9.39
CA ARG A 18 -8.63 -4.37 -10.56
C ARG A 18 -7.14 -4.23 -10.92
N PRO A 19 -6.40 -5.35 -11.09
CA PRO A 19 -4.97 -5.32 -11.38
C PRO A 19 -4.62 -4.48 -12.62
N GLU A 20 -5.47 -4.51 -13.63
CA GLU A 20 -5.38 -3.81 -14.92
C GLU A 20 -5.57 -2.29 -14.84
N LYS A 21 -5.97 -1.76 -13.67
CA LYS A 21 -6.16 -0.32 -13.52
C LYS A 21 -4.83 0.41 -13.70
N VAL A 22 -4.75 1.30 -14.69
CA VAL A 22 -3.63 2.22 -14.91
C VAL A 22 -3.57 3.24 -13.77
N LEU A 23 -2.41 3.33 -13.11
CA LEU A 23 -2.14 4.30 -12.06
C LEU A 23 -1.22 5.43 -12.54
N PHE A 24 -0.36 5.17 -13.55
CA PHE A 24 0.52 6.15 -14.17
C PHE A 24 0.15 6.26 -15.65
N PRO A 25 -0.70 7.24 -16.04
CA PRO A 25 -1.28 7.30 -17.39
C PRO A 25 -0.25 7.49 -18.50
N GLU A 26 0.78 8.30 -18.26
CA GLU A 26 1.81 8.62 -19.27
C GLU A 26 2.72 7.41 -19.57
N ASP A 27 2.96 6.56 -18.57
CA ASP A 27 3.82 5.38 -18.68
C ASP A 27 3.03 4.08 -18.92
N GLY A 28 1.70 4.12 -18.80
CA GLY A 28 0.84 2.93 -18.87
C GLY A 28 0.98 1.96 -17.69
N ILE A 29 1.63 2.35 -16.59
CA ILE A 29 1.90 1.46 -15.45
C ILE A 29 0.59 1.16 -14.69
N THR A 30 0.29 -0.13 -14.55
CA THR A 30 -0.90 -0.63 -13.87
C THR A 30 -0.69 -0.84 -12.37
N LYS A 31 -1.78 -1.09 -11.66
CA LYS A 31 -1.73 -1.47 -10.25
C LYS A 31 -1.05 -2.82 -10.02
N ALA A 32 -1.15 -3.75 -10.97
CA ALA A 32 -0.40 -5.00 -10.94
C ALA A 32 1.11 -4.73 -11.04
N ASP A 33 1.53 -3.86 -11.95
CA ASP A 33 2.94 -3.51 -12.12
C ASP A 33 3.52 -2.86 -10.87
N LEU A 34 2.77 -1.94 -10.24
CA LEU A 34 3.19 -1.32 -8.98
C LEU A 34 3.31 -2.34 -7.84
N ALA A 35 2.37 -3.28 -7.72
CA ALA A 35 2.42 -4.33 -6.72
C ALA A 35 3.62 -5.27 -6.94
N GLU A 36 3.90 -5.61 -8.19
CA GLU A 36 5.04 -6.43 -8.59
C GLU A 36 6.38 -5.73 -8.34
N TYR A 37 6.46 -4.43 -8.62
CA TYR A 37 7.62 -3.60 -8.29
C TYR A 37 7.92 -3.64 -6.78
N TYR A 38 6.92 -3.36 -5.94
CA TYR A 38 7.10 -3.43 -4.48
C TYR A 38 7.52 -4.83 -4.00
N ARG A 39 6.97 -5.89 -4.60
CA ARG A 39 7.38 -7.27 -4.31
C ARG A 39 8.86 -7.49 -4.65
N ALA A 40 9.32 -7.00 -5.79
CA ALA A 40 10.69 -7.16 -6.27
C ALA A 40 11.70 -6.41 -5.37
N VAL A 41 11.38 -5.17 -4.95
CA VAL A 41 12.31 -4.35 -4.15
C VAL A 41 12.22 -4.62 -2.64
N ALA A 42 11.16 -5.29 -2.17
CA ALA A 42 10.93 -5.56 -0.74
C ALA A 42 12.14 -6.13 0.02
N PRO A 43 12.93 -7.10 -0.49
CA PRO A 43 14.08 -7.64 0.23
C PRO A 43 15.16 -6.60 0.57
N LYS A 44 15.27 -5.54 -0.24
CA LYS A 44 16.21 -4.43 -0.04
C LYS A 44 15.56 -3.26 0.70
N MET A 45 14.29 -2.99 0.45
CA MET A 45 13.55 -1.88 1.06
C MET A 45 13.19 -2.12 2.55
N LEU A 46 12.71 -3.32 2.88
CA LEU A 46 12.14 -3.61 4.20
C LEU A 46 13.11 -3.47 5.39
N PRO A 47 14.42 -3.79 5.30
CA PRO A 47 15.36 -3.53 6.38
C PRO A 47 15.40 -2.07 6.83
N HIS A 48 15.19 -1.12 5.93
CA HIS A 48 15.21 0.32 6.23
C HIS A 48 13.90 0.84 6.84
N LEU A 49 12.79 0.10 6.65
CA LEU A 49 11.46 0.47 7.12
C LEU A 49 11.05 -0.26 8.39
N ARG A 50 11.80 -1.27 8.81
CA ARG A 50 11.46 -2.10 9.97
C ARG A 50 11.34 -1.23 11.23
N GLY A 51 10.19 -1.36 11.91
CA GLY A 51 9.91 -0.65 13.16
C GLY A 51 9.58 0.84 12.99
N ARG A 52 9.43 1.33 11.76
CA ARG A 52 9.07 2.72 11.48
C ARG A 52 7.57 2.83 11.21
N PRO A 53 6.82 3.68 11.95
CA PRO A 53 5.46 4.06 11.57
C PRO A 53 5.45 4.70 10.19
N LEU A 54 4.52 4.30 9.32
CA LEU A 54 4.44 4.77 7.94
C LEU A 54 3.19 5.62 7.74
N THR A 55 3.35 6.76 7.07
CA THR A 55 2.22 7.47 6.47
C THR A 55 2.06 6.98 5.04
N LEU A 56 0.84 6.69 4.62
CA LEU A 56 0.54 6.28 3.24
C LEU A 56 0.06 7.48 2.45
N GLU A 57 0.67 7.74 1.30
CA GLU A 57 0.08 8.57 0.26
C GLU A 57 -0.65 7.66 -0.72
N ARG A 58 -1.95 7.92 -0.94
CA ARG A 58 -2.82 7.03 -1.69
C ARG A 58 -3.42 7.77 -2.87
N HIS A 59 -3.33 7.12 -4.03
CA HIS A 59 -3.90 7.57 -5.31
C HIS A 59 -4.86 6.51 -5.87
N PRO A 60 -6.07 6.32 -5.29
CA PRO A 60 -7.00 5.31 -5.78
C PRO A 60 -7.46 5.56 -7.22
N GLY A 61 -7.46 6.81 -7.66
CA GLY A 61 -7.75 7.27 -9.03
C GLY A 61 -6.63 6.98 -10.03
N GLY A 62 -5.37 7.01 -9.55
CA GLY A 62 -4.16 7.16 -10.36
C GLY A 62 -3.50 8.51 -10.03
N ILE A 63 -2.25 8.71 -10.44
CA ILE A 63 -1.47 9.92 -10.08
C ILE A 63 -1.96 11.20 -10.78
N GLY A 64 -2.80 11.06 -11.81
CA GLY A 64 -3.46 12.19 -12.48
C GLY A 64 -4.67 12.74 -11.71
N ASP A 65 -5.14 12.02 -10.70
CA ASP A 65 -6.28 12.41 -9.85
C ASP A 65 -5.81 12.89 -8.47
N ARG A 66 -6.72 13.46 -7.68
CA ARG A 66 -6.43 13.86 -6.29
C ARG A 66 -6.12 12.64 -5.42
N GLY A 67 -4.91 12.61 -4.85
CA GLY A 67 -4.52 11.70 -3.78
C GLY A 67 -4.85 12.21 -2.37
N PHE A 68 -4.56 11.40 -1.36
CA PHE A 68 -4.69 11.79 0.05
C PHE A 68 -3.64 11.11 0.93
N PHE A 69 -3.32 11.76 2.05
CA PHE A 69 -2.47 11.19 3.10
C PHE A 69 -3.32 10.43 4.12
N GLN A 70 -2.84 9.25 4.49
CA GLN A 70 -3.44 8.41 5.50
C GLN A 70 -2.39 8.07 6.55
N LYS A 71 -2.61 8.60 7.76
CA LYS A 71 -1.80 8.30 8.95
C LYS A 71 -2.40 7.18 9.79
N ASP A 72 -3.73 7.16 9.88
CA ASP A 72 -4.47 6.21 10.70
C ASP A 72 -4.66 4.87 9.96
N ALA A 73 -4.30 3.78 10.63
CA ALA A 73 -4.42 2.40 10.19
C ALA A 73 -5.86 1.89 10.39
N PRO A 74 -6.65 1.70 9.31
CA PRO A 74 -8.06 1.36 9.42
C PRO A 74 -8.26 -0.05 9.98
N ASP A 75 -9.42 -0.27 10.60
CA ASP A 75 -9.78 -1.56 11.19
C ASP A 75 -9.86 -2.71 10.18
N HIS A 76 -10.15 -2.42 8.91
CA HIS A 76 -10.20 -3.43 7.86
C HIS A 76 -8.81 -3.87 7.36
N PHE A 77 -7.72 -3.27 7.84
CA PHE A 77 -6.38 -3.78 7.53
C PHE A 77 -6.20 -5.16 8.17
N PRO A 78 -5.54 -6.11 7.47
CA PRO A 78 -5.29 -7.42 8.04
C PRO A 78 -4.57 -7.34 9.39
N ASP A 79 -4.94 -8.22 10.30
CA ASP A 79 -4.40 -8.36 11.66
C ASP A 79 -2.86 -8.45 11.71
N TRP A 80 -2.25 -9.00 10.66
CA TRP A 80 -0.81 -9.15 10.56
C TRP A 80 -0.05 -7.87 10.17
N VAL A 81 -0.75 -6.79 9.84
CA VAL A 81 -0.14 -5.47 9.63
C VAL A 81 0.06 -4.82 10.99
N GLY A 82 1.33 -4.69 11.40
CA GLY A 82 1.69 -4.05 12.66
C GLY A 82 1.22 -2.60 12.71
N ARG A 83 0.69 -2.19 13.86
CA ARG A 83 0.24 -0.82 14.14
C ARG A 83 1.10 -0.21 15.25
N ALA A 84 1.25 1.10 15.25
CA ALA A 84 2.03 1.80 16.26
C ALA A 84 1.29 3.07 16.66
N GLU A 85 0.95 3.18 17.94
CA GLU A 85 0.32 4.39 18.46
C GLU A 85 1.36 5.51 18.56
N MET A 86 1.03 6.66 17.96
CA MET A 86 1.89 7.82 17.85
C MET A 86 1.23 9.04 18.47
N PRO A 87 1.96 9.86 19.24
CA PRO A 87 1.43 11.10 19.78
C PRO A 87 1.14 12.11 18.66
N LYS A 88 0.04 12.84 18.81
CA LYS A 88 -0.37 13.95 17.96
C LYS A 88 -0.87 15.09 18.84
N GLU A 89 -0.86 16.31 18.32
CA GLU A 89 -1.57 17.41 18.96
C GLU A 89 -3.05 17.03 19.20
N GLY A 90 -3.47 17.04 20.47
CA GLY A 90 -4.83 16.69 20.89
C GLY A 90 -5.15 15.19 20.95
N GLY A 91 -4.18 14.27 20.89
CA GLY A 91 -4.45 12.84 21.08
C GLY A 91 -3.38 11.91 20.50
N THR A 92 -3.80 10.76 19.97
CA THR A 92 -2.92 9.79 19.31
C THR A 92 -3.47 9.40 17.93
N VAL A 93 -2.61 8.80 17.11
CA VAL A 93 -2.94 8.20 15.82
C VAL A 93 -2.26 6.85 15.72
N THR A 94 -2.92 5.85 15.14
CA THR A 94 -2.42 4.46 15.11
C THR A 94 -2.07 3.99 13.71
#